data_AF-A0A1I1HX95-F1
#
_entry.id   AF-A0A1I1HX95-F1
#
_cell.length_a   1.000
_cell.length_b   1.000
_cell.length_c   1.000
_cell.angle_alpha   90.00
_cell.angle_beta   90.00
_cell.angle_gamma   90.00
#
_symmetry.space_group_name_H-M   'P 1'
#
loop_
_entity.id
_entity.type
_entity.pdbx_description
1 polymer ?
#
loop_
_entity_poly.entity_id
_entity_poly.type
_entity_poly.pdbx_seq_one_letter_code
_entity_poly.pdbx_strand_id
1 'polypeptide(L)'
;MLKMLQCWAYTFAPIKKIYAMNTIEIIANGLVIITFLVHTFAGDSDLRKAKPHKNTANYAHQQQIWIMARGAFHLVSIDFLLASIAFTLVNFTNFFADKTSILKILSLYFGGYGIAFLISIIISDKIPNAYLKLPQWILLLGISILIYLGI
;
A
#
# COMPACT_ATOMS: atom_id res chain seq x y z
N MET A 1 -12.75 -42.62 -28.98
CA MET A 1 -11.74 -42.71 -27.92
C MET A 1 -10.92 -41.42 -27.73
N LEU A 2 -10.49 -40.72 -28.81
CA LEU A 2 -9.70 -39.47 -28.67
C LEU A 2 -10.45 -38.26 -28.04
N LYS A 3 -11.78 -38.15 -28.18
CA LYS A 3 -12.55 -37.04 -27.59
C LYS A 3 -12.71 -37.11 -26.05
N MET A 4 -12.56 -38.29 -25.45
CA MET A 4 -12.62 -38.44 -23.98
C MET A 4 -11.31 -38.03 -23.30
N LEU A 5 -10.17 -38.19 -23.98
CA LEU A 5 -8.86 -37.81 -23.44
C LEU A 5 -8.64 -36.28 -23.45
N GLN A 6 -9.28 -35.55 -24.37
CA GLN A 6 -9.26 -34.08 -24.33
C GLN A 6 -10.04 -33.50 -23.14
N CYS A 7 -11.11 -34.15 -22.68
CA CYS A 7 -11.90 -33.68 -21.52
C CYS A 7 -11.12 -33.76 -20.19
N TRP A 8 -10.15 -34.68 -20.12
CA TRP A 8 -9.29 -34.87 -18.93
C TRP A 8 -8.05 -33.96 -18.90
N ALA A 9 -7.64 -33.39 -20.04
CA ALA A 9 -6.49 -32.48 -20.10
C ALA A 9 -6.83 -31.04 -19.64
N TYR A 10 -8.10 -30.62 -19.73
CA TYR A 10 -8.56 -29.29 -19.28
C TYR A 10 -9.00 -29.24 -17.81
N THR A 11 -9.07 -30.38 -17.11
CA THR A 11 -9.60 -30.47 -15.74
C THR A 11 -8.55 -30.29 -14.65
N PHE A 12 -7.25 -30.32 -14.98
CA PHE A 12 -6.17 -30.23 -13.98
C PHE A 12 -5.33 -28.93 -14.02
N ALA A 13 -5.65 -27.99 -14.91
CA ALA A 13 -5.27 -26.59 -14.80
C ALA A 13 -6.53 -25.75 -15.06
N PRO A 14 -7.16 -25.13 -14.02
CA PRO A 14 -6.52 -24.10 -13.21
C PRO A 14 -6.91 -24.13 -11.72
N ILE A 15 -7.14 -25.28 -11.09
CA ILE A 15 -7.48 -25.33 -9.65
C ILE A 15 -6.37 -24.71 -8.79
N LYS A 16 -5.10 -25.04 -9.09
CA LYS A 16 -3.93 -24.46 -8.40
C LYS A 16 -3.80 -22.94 -8.62
N LYS A 17 -4.25 -22.44 -9.78
CA LYS A 17 -4.19 -21.01 -10.14
C LYS A 17 -5.24 -20.20 -9.36
N ILE A 18 -6.46 -20.73 -9.23
CA ILE A 18 -7.55 -20.10 -8.48
C ILE A 18 -7.23 -19.99 -6.99
N TYR A 19 -6.68 -21.05 -6.36
CA TYR A 19 -6.27 -20.99 -4.95
C TYR A 19 -5.08 -20.05 -4.71
N ALA A 20 -4.14 -19.96 -5.67
CA ALA A 20 -2.99 -19.06 -5.57
C ALA A 20 -3.40 -17.58 -5.69
N MET A 21 -4.35 -17.24 -6.56
CA MET A 21 -4.82 -15.87 -6.78
C MET A 21 -5.43 -15.25 -5.50
N ASN A 22 -6.34 -15.97 -4.84
CA ASN A 22 -6.91 -15.50 -3.58
C ASN A 22 -5.84 -15.38 -2.47
N THR A 23 -4.82 -16.25 -2.48
CA THR A 23 -3.73 -16.19 -1.50
C THR A 23 -2.88 -14.93 -1.67
N ILE A 24 -2.55 -14.55 -2.91
CA ILE A 24 -1.75 -13.34 -3.19
C ILE A 24 -2.51 -12.08 -2.79
N GLU A 25 -3.81 -11.99 -3.10
CA GLU A 25 -4.64 -10.85 -2.71
C GLU A 25 -4.76 -10.71 -1.19
N ILE A 26 -4.94 -11.83 -0.47
CA ILE A 26 -4.99 -11.84 0.99
C ILE A 26 -3.66 -11.39 1.60
N ILE A 27 -2.53 -11.82 1.02
CA ILE A 27 -1.20 -11.35 1.44
C ILE A 27 -1.08 -9.85 1.23
N ALA A 28 -1.48 -9.33 0.06
CA ALA A 28 -1.46 -7.91 -0.24
C ALA A 28 -2.30 -7.11 0.78
N ASN A 29 -3.51 -7.58 1.09
CA ASN A 29 -4.36 -6.96 2.11
C ASN A 29 -3.69 -6.98 3.50
N GLY A 30 -3.11 -8.11 3.89
CA GLY A 30 -2.37 -8.23 5.15
C GLY A 30 -1.21 -7.22 5.24
N LEU A 31 -0.47 -7.02 4.15
CA LEU A 31 0.58 -6.00 4.07
C LEU A 31 0.02 -4.59 4.20
N VAL A 32 -1.12 -4.28 3.57
CA VAL A 32 -1.77 -2.95 3.70
C VAL A 32 -2.22 -2.70 5.14
N ILE A 33 -2.78 -3.70 5.83
CA ILE A 33 -3.18 -3.59 7.24
C ILE A 33 -1.96 -3.34 8.14
N ILE A 34 -0.88 -4.11 7.95
CA ILE A 34 0.37 -3.90 8.70
C ILE A 34 0.92 -2.50 8.41
N THR A 35 0.91 -2.08 7.16
CA THR A 35 1.35 -0.74 6.74
C THR A 35 0.53 0.33 7.43
N PHE A 36 -0.81 0.20 7.45
CA PHE A 36 -1.69 1.11 8.18
C PHE A 36 -1.30 1.22 9.65
N LEU A 37 -1.13 0.10 10.35
CA LEU A 37 -0.79 0.09 11.78
C LEU A 37 0.58 0.70 12.06
N VAL A 38 1.61 0.28 11.33
CA VAL A 38 2.99 0.78 11.51
C VAL A 38 3.06 2.26 11.16
N HIS A 39 2.48 2.67 10.04
CA HIS A 39 2.46 4.07 9.60
C HIS A 39 1.73 4.92 10.64
N THR A 40 0.50 4.58 11.02
CA THR A 40 -0.32 5.37 11.96
C THR A 40 0.33 5.50 13.33
N PHE A 41 0.84 4.41 13.91
CA PHE A 41 1.27 4.41 15.31
C PHE A 41 2.78 4.60 15.48
N ALA A 42 3.59 3.78 14.79
CA ALA A 42 5.04 3.87 14.91
C ALA A 42 5.55 5.14 14.23
N GLY A 43 5.04 5.48 13.04
CA GLY A 43 5.38 6.71 12.35
C GLY A 43 4.96 7.97 13.11
N ASP A 44 3.76 7.99 13.73
CA ASP A 44 3.36 9.12 14.58
C ASP A 44 4.22 9.26 15.84
N SER A 45 4.71 8.16 16.39
CA SER A 45 5.69 8.18 17.49
C SER A 45 6.96 8.93 17.08
N ASP A 46 7.48 8.64 15.89
CA ASP A 46 8.69 9.31 15.38
C ASP A 46 8.44 10.78 15.03
N LEU A 47 7.28 11.11 14.45
CA LEU A 47 6.89 12.50 14.23
C LEU A 47 6.77 13.28 15.54
N ARG A 48 6.23 12.68 16.60
CA ARG A 48 6.14 13.34 17.92
C ARG A 48 7.52 13.64 18.52
N LYS A 49 8.52 12.77 18.30
CA LYS A 49 9.91 13.04 18.71
C LYS A 49 10.52 14.20 17.93
N ALA A 50 10.09 14.41 16.68
CA ALA A 50 10.53 15.52 15.83
C ALA A 50 9.78 16.85 16.09
N LYS A 51 8.93 16.92 17.12
CA LYS A 51 8.19 18.14 17.46
C LYS A 51 9.16 19.26 17.89
N PRO A 52 9.01 20.49 17.37
CA PRO A 52 9.89 21.60 17.75
C PRO A 52 9.72 22.00 19.22
N HIS A 53 10.82 22.37 19.87
CA HIS A 53 10.80 22.87 21.25
C HIS A 53 10.41 24.35 21.29
N LYS A 54 9.68 24.76 22.34
CA LYS A 54 9.22 26.15 22.52
C LYS A 54 10.34 27.20 22.49
N ASN A 55 11.55 26.80 22.87
CA ASN A 55 12.72 27.69 22.92
C ASN A 55 13.51 27.73 21.60
N THR A 56 13.04 27.06 20.55
CA THR A 56 13.69 27.05 19.25
C THR A 56 13.43 28.37 18.52
N ALA A 57 14.45 28.92 17.85
CA ALA A 57 14.25 30.06 16.95
C ALA A 57 13.16 29.74 15.91
N ASN A 58 12.28 30.70 15.61
CA ASN A 58 11.15 30.53 14.70
C ASN A 58 10.17 29.41 15.12
N TYR A 59 10.00 29.15 16.42
CA TYR A 59 9.10 28.11 16.95
C TYR A 59 7.72 28.08 16.29
N ALA A 60 7.06 29.24 16.14
CA ALA A 60 5.71 29.29 15.56
C ALA A 60 5.65 28.72 14.14
N HIS A 61 6.62 29.10 13.30
CA HIS A 61 6.71 28.61 11.92
C HIS A 61 7.05 27.12 11.86
N GLN A 62 8.02 26.66 12.66
CA GLN A 62 8.38 25.25 12.72
C GLN A 62 7.23 24.38 13.25
N GLN A 63 6.49 24.88 14.26
CA GLN A 63 5.33 24.20 14.82
C GLN A 63 4.21 24.07 13.77
N GLN A 64 4.00 25.09 12.94
CA GLN A 64 3.05 25.02 11.82
C GLN A 64 3.47 23.96 10.80
N ILE A 65 4.74 23.95 10.35
CA ILE A 65 5.26 22.93 9.43
C ILE A 65 5.07 21.53 10.01
N TRP A 66 5.41 21.34 11.29
CA TRP A 66 5.24 20.06 11.96
C TRP A 66 3.77 19.61 12.01
N ILE A 67 2.83 20.51 12.30
CA ILE A 67 1.38 20.20 12.27
C ILE A 67 0.95 19.79 10.86
N MET A 68 1.37 20.53 9.83
CA MET A 68 1.01 20.22 8.44
C MET A 68 1.57 18.86 8.01
N ALA A 69 2.85 18.59 8.32
CA ALA A 69 3.49 17.32 8.00
C ALA A 69 2.80 16.15 8.70
N ARG A 70 2.50 16.28 10.00
CA ARG A 70 1.76 15.27 10.76
C ARG A 70 0.33 15.08 10.26
N GLY A 71 -0.33 16.17 9.84
CA GLY A 71 -1.66 16.12 9.22
C GLY A 71 -1.65 15.33 7.91
N ALA A 72 -0.76 15.68 6.98
CA ALA A 72 -0.60 14.97 5.72
C ALA A 72 -0.24 13.49 5.93
N PHE A 73 0.60 13.20 6.92
CA PHE A 73 0.97 11.84 7.31
C PHE A 73 -0.24 10.99 7.75
N HIS A 74 -1.16 11.56 8.54
CA HIS A 74 -2.39 10.87 8.96
C HIS A 74 -3.45 10.78 7.87
N LEU A 75 -3.49 11.70 6.90
CA LEU A 75 -4.34 11.53 5.72
C LEU A 75 -3.95 10.25 4.94
N VAL A 76 -2.66 10.02 4.74
CA VAL A 76 -2.16 8.77 4.12
C VAL A 76 -2.48 7.53 4.98
N SER A 77 -2.57 7.69 6.31
CA SER A 77 -3.02 6.60 7.19
C SER A 77 -4.48 6.21 6.90
N ILE A 78 -5.35 7.20 6.69
CA ILE A 78 -6.75 6.96 6.31
C ILE A 78 -6.83 6.29 4.93
N ASP A 79 -5.99 6.68 3.99
CA ASP A 79 -5.90 6.03 2.68
C ASP A 79 -5.61 4.52 2.81
N PHE A 80 -4.64 4.13 3.65
CA PHE A 80 -4.35 2.72 3.90
C PHE A 80 -5.50 1.99 4.58
N LEU A 81 -6.18 2.63 5.53
CA LEU A 81 -7.35 2.05 6.18
C LEU A 81 -8.46 1.77 5.15
N LEU A 82 -8.81 2.76 4.33
CA LEU A 82 -9.84 2.62 3.31
C LEU A 82 -9.47 1.57 2.26
N ALA A 83 -8.20 1.53 1.84
CA ALA A 83 -7.71 0.49 0.93
C ALA A 83 -7.82 -0.91 1.56
N SER A 84 -7.50 -1.07 2.84
CA SER A 84 -7.64 -2.36 3.54
C SER A 84 -9.10 -2.80 3.68
N ILE A 85 -10.02 -1.86 3.89
CA ILE A 85 -11.47 -2.13 3.90
C ILE A 85 -11.91 -2.60 2.52
N ALA A 86 -11.51 -1.89 1.46
CA ALA A 86 -11.83 -2.28 0.08
C ALA A 86 -11.29 -3.68 -0.24
N PHE A 87 -10.04 -3.98 0.13
CA PHE A 87 -9.46 -5.31 -0.01
C PHE A 87 -10.25 -6.37 0.75
N THR A 88 -10.60 -6.11 2.00
CA THR A 88 -11.36 -7.05 2.84
C THR A 88 -12.73 -7.35 2.23
N LEU A 89 -13.40 -6.33 1.68
CA LEU A 89 -14.64 -6.52 0.94
C LEU A 89 -14.43 -7.37 -0.32
N VAL A 90 -13.35 -7.15 -1.07
CA VAL A 90 -13.01 -7.97 -2.25
C VAL A 90 -12.73 -9.43 -1.88
N ASN A 91 -11.90 -9.67 -0.85
CA ASN A 91 -11.43 -11.01 -0.48
C ASN A 91 -12.52 -11.86 0.19
N PHE A 92 -13.37 -11.26 1.03
CA PHE A 92 -14.24 -12.02 1.94
C PHE A 92 -15.73 -11.85 1.68
N THR A 93 -16.13 -10.98 0.75
CA THR A 93 -17.55 -10.72 0.46
C THR A 93 -17.84 -10.72 -1.04
N ASN A 94 -19.13 -10.65 -1.39
CA ASN A 94 -19.59 -10.41 -2.76
C ASN A 94 -20.12 -8.98 -2.92
N PHE A 95 -19.60 -8.02 -2.14
CA PHE A 95 -20.06 -6.63 -2.17
C PHE A 95 -19.87 -5.96 -3.53
N PHE A 96 -18.76 -6.25 -4.22
CA PHE A 96 -18.50 -5.76 -5.58
C PHE A 96 -18.87 -6.80 -6.63
N ALA A 97 -19.67 -6.39 -7.63
CA ALA A 97 -19.97 -7.22 -8.79
C ALA A 97 -18.73 -7.46 -9.67
N ASP A 98 -17.87 -6.43 -9.83
CA ASP A 98 -16.62 -6.50 -10.58
C ASP A 98 -15.43 -6.27 -9.66
N LYS A 99 -14.98 -7.35 -9.02
CA LYS A 99 -13.80 -7.34 -8.13
C LYS A 99 -12.50 -7.01 -8.88
N THR A 100 -12.38 -7.47 -10.12
CA THR A 100 -11.19 -7.27 -10.96
C THR A 100 -10.94 -5.78 -11.21
N SER A 101 -11.98 -5.01 -11.53
CA SER A 101 -11.83 -3.57 -11.72
C SER A 101 -11.40 -2.84 -10.44
N ILE A 102 -11.93 -3.24 -9.27
CA ILE A 102 -11.50 -2.69 -7.98
C ILE A 102 -10.02 -3.00 -7.72
N LEU A 103 -9.57 -4.23 -7.95
CA LEU A 103 -8.18 -4.62 -7.79
C LEU A 103 -7.24 -3.86 -8.74
N LYS A 104 -7.64 -3.63 -10.00
CA LYS A 104 -6.86 -2.80 -10.94
C LYS A 104 -6.70 -1.36 -10.44
N ILE A 105 -7.78 -0.77 -9.92
CA ILE A 105 -7.75 0.58 -9.35
C ILE A 105 -6.82 0.62 -8.14
N LEU A 106 -6.93 -0.35 -7.23
CA LEU A 106 -6.05 -0.44 -6.05
C LEU A 106 -4.59 -0.63 -6.45
N SER A 107 -4.31 -1.50 -7.43
CA SER A 107 -2.97 -1.69 -7.99
C SER A 107 -2.40 -0.39 -8.51
N LEU A 108 -3.16 0.35 -9.32
CA LEU A 108 -2.74 1.65 -9.87
C LEU A 108 -2.57 2.68 -8.76
N TYR A 109 -3.45 2.68 -7.76
CA TYR A 109 -3.41 3.60 -6.63
C TYR A 109 -2.11 3.45 -5.83
N PHE A 110 -1.78 2.23 -5.38
CA PHE A 110 -0.52 1.97 -4.68
C PHE A 110 0.70 2.24 -5.55
N GLY A 111 0.63 1.88 -6.84
CA GLY A 111 1.70 2.16 -7.81
C GLY A 111 1.93 3.66 -7.98
N GLY A 112 0.86 4.44 -8.09
CA GLY A 112 0.88 5.89 -8.19
C GLY A 112 1.51 6.56 -6.96
N TYR A 113 1.13 6.14 -5.75
CA TYR A 113 1.78 6.61 -4.52
C TYR A 113 3.27 6.25 -4.49
N GLY A 114 3.63 5.01 -4.82
CA GLY A 114 5.02 4.56 -4.86
C GLY A 114 5.88 5.37 -5.85
N ILE A 115 5.36 5.62 -7.06
CA ILE A 115 6.02 6.43 -8.08
C ILE A 115 6.12 7.89 -7.65
N ALA A 116 5.05 8.48 -7.13
CA ALA A 116 5.05 9.87 -6.66
C ALA A 116 6.06 10.08 -5.52
N PHE A 117 6.17 9.11 -4.60
CA PHE A 117 7.17 9.12 -3.54
C PHE A 117 8.58 8.98 -4.10
N LEU A 118 8.81 8.11 -5.08
CA LEU A 118 10.11 7.97 -5.72
C LEU A 118 10.53 9.25 -6.45
N ILE A 119 9.60 9.88 -7.17
CA ILE A 119 9.82 11.17 -7.83
C ILE A 119 10.18 12.24 -6.78
N SER A 120 9.46 12.30 -5.66
CA SER A 120 9.74 13.30 -4.62
C SER A 120 11.14 13.16 -4.02
N ILE A 121 11.64 11.92 -3.88
CA ILE A 121 13.03 11.66 -3.49
C ILE A 121 13.99 12.20 -4.56
N ILE A 122 13.76 11.87 -5.84
CA ILE A 122 14.67 12.21 -6.95
C ILE A 122 14.80 13.73 -7.13
N ILE A 123 13.70 14.47 -6.97
CA ILE A 123 13.68 15.93 -7.17
C ILE A 123 14.10 16.72 -5.93
N SER A 124 14.19 16.07 -4.76
CA SER A 124 14.62 16.73 -3.53
C SER A 124 16.14 16.94 -3.53
N ASP A 125 16.59 18.09 -3.04
CA ASP A 125 18.02 18.41 -2.86
C ASP A 125 18.75 17.39 -1.95
N LYS A 126 20.08 17.55 -1.81
CA LYS A 126 21.01 16.75 -0.99
C LYS A 126 20.30 15.81 -0.01
N ILE A 127 20.05 14.59 -0.49
CA ILE A 127 19.39 13.55 0.28
C ILE A 127 20.30 13.19 1.45
N PRO A 128 19.92 13.47 2.71
CA PRO A 128 20.62 12.87 3.83
C PRO A 128 20.47 11.36 3.70
N ASN A 129 21.52 10.58 4.00
CA ASN A 129 21.47 9.11 3.94
C ASN A 129 20.26 8.48 4.68
N ALA A 130 19.59 9.22 5.57
CA ALA A 130 18.35 8.84 6.23
C ALA A 130 17.13 8.75 5.30
N TYR A 131 17.04 9.53 4.22
CA TYR A 131 15.87 9.52 3.32
C TYR A 131 15.85 8.29 2.41
N LEU A 132 17.03 7.78 2.00
CA LEU A 132 17.16 6.49 1.30
C LEU A 132 16.82 5.29 2.22
N LYS A 133 16.81 5.48 3.54
CA LYS A 133 16.41 4.47 4.53
C LYS A 133 14.90 4.41 4.77
N LEU A 134 14.08 5.13 4.00
CA LEU A 134 12.62 5.02 4.02
C LEU A 134 12.16 4.05 2.91
N PRO A 135 12.08 2.73 3.17
CA PRO A 135 11.69 1.72 2.16
C PRO A 135 10.19 1.78 1.80
N GLN A 136 9.48 2.85 2.14
CA GLN A 136 8.04 2.98 1.93
C GLN A 136 7.67 2.91 0.45
N TRP A 137 8.47 3.50 -0.44
CA TRP A 137 8.25 3.41 -1.89
C TRP A 137 8.40 1.97 -2.41
N ILE A 138 9.36 1.20 -1.89
CA ILE A 138 9.52 -0.23 -2.24
C ILE A 138 8.28 -1.01 -1.80
N LEU A 139 7.79 -0.75 -0.59
CA LEU A 139 6.61 -1.42 -0.04
C LEU A 139 5.35 -1.12 -0.88
N LEU A 140 5.13 0.15 -1.24
CA LEU A 140 3.98 0.57 -2.04
C LEU A 140 4.01 -0.03 -3.46
N LEU A 141 5.17 -0.01 -4.11
CA LEU A 141 5.36 -0.65 -5.41
C LEU A 141 5.23 -2.17 -5.32
N GLY A 142 5.75 -2.78 -4.24
CA GLY A 142 5.61 -4.21 -3.98
C GLY A 142 4.16 -4.63 -3.79
N ILE A 143 3.38 -3.86 -3.02
CA ILE A 143 1.93 -4.06 -2.87
C ILE A 143 1.24 -3.90 -4.23
N SER A 144 1.54 -2.85 -4.99
CA SER A 144 0.99 -2.66 -6.35
C SER A 144 1.21 -3.87 -7.25
N ILE A 145 2.45 -4.37 -7.31
CA ILE A 145 2.82 -5.54 -8.11
C ILE A 145 2.10 -6.80 -7.61
N LEU A 146 2.06 -7.02 -6.29
CA LEU A 146 1.34 -8.16 -5.70
C LEU A 146 -0.14 -8.16 -6.09
N ILE A 147 -0.79 -7.00 -6.03
CA ILE A 147 -2.19 -6.87 -6.43
C ILE A 147 -2.34 -7.19 -7.92
N TYR A 148 -1.48 -6.63 -8.77
CA TYR A 148 -1.52 -6.88 -10.20
C TYR A 148 -1.35 -8.37 -10.55
N LEU A 149 -0.49 -9.08 -9.81
CA LEU A 149 -0.27 -10.51 -9.96
C LEU A 149 -1.42 -11.37 -9.40
N GLY A 150 -2.24 -10.81 -8.50
CA GLY A 150 -3.41 -11.47 -7.93
C GLY A 150 -4.64 -11.44 -8.86
N ILE A 151 -4.71 -10.48 -9.78
CA ILE A 151 -5.78 -10.30 -10.78
C ILE A 151 -5.76 -11.42 -11.83
#